data_AF-A0A921G2S0-F1
#
_entry.id   AF-A0A921G2S0-F1
#
_cell.length_a   1.000
_cell.length_b   1.000
_cell.length_c   1.000
_cell.angle_alpha   90.00
_cell.angle_beta   90.00
_cell.angle_gamma   90.00
#
_symmetry.space_group_name_H-M   'P 1'
#
loop_
_entity.id
_entity.type
_entity.pdbx_description
1 polymer ?
#
loop_
_entity_poly.entity_id
_entity_poly.type
_entity_poly.pdbx_seq_one_letter_code
_entity_poly.pdbx_strand_id
1 'polypeptide(L)'
;MNIGKNIVMMYFALIVAILSGIIHFLHRYAGWIDQYIVYVQSRGAGTATNGVLVSIIFLLPLITLLWAFICFKKKRDDKWIPYLITLSLTFGSISIIAGGSGMVEYHFSIFMVIAALAYFENVRLILLSTAIFVIQHLAGYFVFPELLCGTSDYPFSLLMIHAVFLLMTSTVVIVQIIVRDKHFSKLKEEKDHADIIKEMMRNITATSDEVLK
;
A
#
# COMPACT_ATOMS: atom_id res chain seq x y z
N MET A 1 -14.36 11.29 -0.39
CA MET A 1 -13.87 9.99 -0.90
C MET A 1 -14.82 8.91 -0.38
N ASN A 2 -14.99 7.75 -1.03
CA ASN A 2 -16.05 6.82 -0.60
C ASN A 2 -15.74 6.22 0.80
N ILE A 3 -16.62 6.44 1.78
CA ILE A 3 -16.51 5.92 3.16
C ILE A 3 -16.33 4.39 3.17
N GLY A 4 -17.00 3.68 2.26
CA GLY A 4 -16.85 2.23 2.11
C GLY A 4 -15.42 1.82 1.80
N LYS A 5 -14.72 2.59 0.95
CA LYS A 5 -13.31 2.31 0.62
C LYS A 5 -12.42 2.44 1.85
N ASN A 6 -12.64 3.46 2.67
CA ASN A 6 -11.88 3.67 3.91
C ASN A 6 -12.06 2.49 4.87
N ILE A 7 -13.30 2.00 5.06
CA ILE A 7 -13.58 0.88 5.97
C ILE A 7 -12.82 -0.37 5.53
N VAL A 8 -12.96 -0.77 4.25
CA VAL A 8 -12.27 -1.96 3.71
C VAL A 8 -10.77 -1.85 3.89
N MET A 9 -10.19 -0.69 3.56
CA MET A 9 -8.74 -0.50 3.63
C MET A 9 -8.21 -0.38 5.06
N MET A 10 -9.01 0.07 6.02
CA MET A 10 -8.66 0.01 7.44
C MET A 10 -8.58 -1.43 7.95
N TYR A 11 -9.49 -2.32 7.53
CA TYR A 11 -9.38 -3.74 7.83
C TYR A 11 -8.15 -4.37 7.19
N PHE A 12 -7.83 -4.00 5.95
CA PHE A 12 -6.62 -4.48 5.30
C PHE A 12 -5.36 -4.02 6.05
N ALA A 13 -5.31 -2.75 6.47
CA ALA A 13 -4.21 -2.25 7.30
C ALA A 13 -4.12 -2.95 8.66
N LEU A 14 -5.25 -3.28 9.28
CA LEU A 14 -5.28 -4.08 10.50
C LEU A 14 -4.70 -5.49 10.27
N ILE A 15 -5.06 -6.16 9.18
CA ILE A 15 -4.50 -7.48 8.81
C ILE A 15 -2.98 -7.38 8.64
N VAL A 16 -2.48 -6.38 7.93
CA VAL A 16 -1.04 -6.17 7.74
C VAL A 16 -0.34 -5.89 9.07
N ALA A 17 -0.94 -5.11 9.97
CA ALA A 17 -0.41 -4.86 11.30
C ALA A 17 -0.35 -6.14 12.16
N ILE A 18 -1.38 -6.98 12.11
CA ILE A 18 -1.41 -8.28 12.77
C ILE A 18 -0.33 -9.20 12.19
N LEU A 19 -0.22 -9.27 10.86
CA LEU A 19 0.83 -10.05 10.19
C LEU A 19 2.22 -9.59 10.62
N SER A 20 2.45 -8.28 10.70
CA SER A 20 3.69 -7.75 11.27
C SER A 20 3.92 -8.24 12.70
N GLY A 21 2.91 -8.22 13.57
CA GLY A 21 3.02 -8.74 14.93
C GLY A 21 3.39 -10.23 14.96
N ILE A 22 2.78 -11.04 14.09
CA ILE A 22 3.07 -12.47 13.96
C ILE A 22 4.54 -12.68 13.55
N ILE A 23 5.02 -11.96 12.53
CA ILE A 23 6.41 -12.09 12.07
C ILE A 23 7.40 -11.72 13.19
N HIS A 24 7.18 -10.60 13.89
CA HIS A 24 8.01 -10.22 15.03
C HIS A 24 7.99 -11.27 16.13
N PHE A 25 6.83 -11.86 16.43
CA PHE A 25 6.73 -12.91 17.43
C PHE A 25 7.50 -14.16 17.03
N LEU A 26 7.33 -14.62 15.79
CA LEU A 26 7.97 -15.83 15.26
C LEU A 26 9.49 -15.73 15.27
N HIS A 27 10.05 -14.60 14.80
CA HIS A 27 11.50 -14.40 14.71
C HIS A 27 12.15 -14.07 16.06
N ARG A 28 11.45 -13.43 17.00
CA ARG A 28 12.04 -13.05 18.30
C ARG A 28 11.89 -14.11 19.38
N TYR A 29 10.82 -14.90 19.35
CA TYR A 29 10.47 -15.80 20.46
C TYR A 29 10.34 -17.25 20.04
N ALA A 30 9.91 -17.55 18.81
CA ALA A 30 9.67 -18.92 18.36
C ALA A 30 10.89 -19.57 17.68
N GLY A 31 11.94 -18.80 17.38
CA GLY A 31 13.11 -19.28 16.63
C GLY A 31 12.77 -19.73 15.20
N TRP A 32 11.77 -19.08 14.60
CA TRP A 32 11.24 -19.46 13.30
C TRP A 32 12.26 -19.21 12.18
N ILE A 33 12.66 -20.27 11.49
CA ILE A 33 13.57 -20.23 10.34
C ILE A 33 15.03 -19.84 10.73
N ASP A 34 15.37 -19.78 12.01
CA ASP A 34 16.73 -19.43 12.50
C ASP A 34 17.86 -20.22 11.83
N GLN A 35 17.67 -21.53 11.61
CA GLN A 35 18.68 -22.36 10.93
C GLN A 35 18.93 -21.93 9.47
N TYR A 36 17.87 -21.54 8.76
CA TYR A 36 17.98 -21.03 7.40
C TYR A 36 18.58 -19.63 7.38
N ILE A 37 18.21 -18.77 8.34
CA ILE A 37 18.81 -17.44 8.50
C ILE A 37 20.32 -17.57 8.72
N VAL A 38 20.74 -18.44 9.65
CA VAL A 38 22.16 -18.72 9.87
C VAL A 38 22.81 -19.24 8.59
N TYR A 39 22.18 -20.17 7.86
CA TYR A 39 22.76 -20.69 6.62
C TYR A 39 22.91 -19.65 5.51
N VAL A 40 21.91 -18.78 5.33
CA VAL A 40 21.88 -17.75 4.28
C VAL A 40 22.73 -16.53 4.66
N GLN A 41 22.69 -16.11 5.92
CA GLN A 41 23.40 -14.93 6.42
C GLN A 41 24.83 -15.23 6.88
N SER A 42 25.21 -16.48 7.21
CA SER A 42 26.60 -16.84 7.63
C SER A 42 27.68 -16.60 6.57
N ARG A 43 27.31 -16.26 5.33
CA ARG A 43 28.24 -15.83 4.29
C ARG A 43 28.64 -14.35 4.39
N GLY A 44 27.92 -13.56 5.19
CA GLY A 44 28.29 -12.20 5.61
C GLY A 44 28.37 -12.15 7.14
N ALA A 45 29.07 -11.18 7.71
CA ALA A 45 29.13 -11.06 9.17
C ALA A 45 27.72 -10.81 9.73
N GLY A 46 27.12 -11.80 10.41
CA GLY A 46 25.81 -11.67 11.04
C GLY A 46 25.88 -10.73 12.24
N THR A 47 25.65 -9.44 12.01
CA THR A 47 25.54 -8.43 13.08
C THR A 47 24.15 -8.42 13.67
N ALA A 48 24.06 -8.42 15.00
CA ALA A 48 22.79 -8.37 15.71
C ALA A 48 21.98 -7.15 15.29
N THR A 49 20.79 -7.36 14.72
CA THR A 49 19.84 -6.29 14.41
C THR A 49 19.48 -5.52 15.68
N ASN A 50 19.55 -4.19 15.64
CA ASN A 50 19.26 -3.34 16.79
C ASN A 50 17.79 -3.48 17.21
N GLY A 51 17.53 -4.25 18.27
CA GLY A 51 16.19 -4.56 18.76
C GLY A 51 15.35 -3.35 19.14
N VAL A 52 15.99 -2.23 19.53
CA VAL A 52 15.29 -0.97 19.81
C VAL A 52 14.74 -0.36 18.53
N LEU A 53 15.56 -0.24 17.48
CA LEU A 53 15.12 0.30 16.18
C LEU A 53 14.00 -0.54 15.57
N VAL A 54 14.13 -1.86 15.59
CA VAL A 54 13.10 -2.78 15.07
C VAL A 54 11.78 -2.61 15.84
N SER A 55 11.84 -2.37 17.16
CA SER A 55 10.64 -2.13 17.98
C SER A 55 10.01 -0.76 17.71
N ILE A 56 10.81 0.28 17.44
CA ILE A 56 10.30 1.59 17.02
C ILE A 56 9.56 1.47 15.68
N ILE A 57 10.15 0.77 14.72
CA ILE A 57 9.54 0.55 13.40
C ILE A 57 8.23 -0.22 13.51
N PHE A 58 8.14 -1.18 14.42
CA PHE A 58 6.91 -1.92 14.71
C PHE A 58 5.76 -1.04 15.21
N LEU A 59 6.06 0.03 15.95
CA LEU A 59 5.04 0.93 16.48
C LEU A 59 4.48 1.88 15.42
N LEU A 60 5.25 2.27 14.40
CA LEU A 60 4.81 3.19 13.35
C LEU A 60 3.51 2.79 12.63
N PRO A 61 3.33 1.54 12.14
CA PRO A 61 2.07 1.14 11.52
C PRO A 61 0.89 1.17 12.49
N LEU A 62 1.12 0.87 13.77
CA LEU A 62 0.08 0.88 14.80
C LEU A 62 -0.37 2.30 15.14
N ILE A 63 0.57 3.23 15.29
CA ILE A 63 0.29 4.63 15.59
C ILE A 63 -0.50 5.26 14.44
N THR A 64 -0.05 5.06 13.20
CA THR A 64 -0.73 5.60 12.01
C THR A 64 -2.11 4.97 11.80
N LEU A 65 -2.27 3.65 12.06
CA LEU A 65 -3.57 2.99 12.04
C LEU A 65 -4.51 3.53 13.10
N LEU A 66 -4.04 3.66 14.35
CA LEU A 66 -4.82 4.18 15.46
C LEU A 66 -5.29 5.61 15.16
N TRP A 67 -4.41 6.44 14.59
CA TRP A 67 -4.78 7.78 14.15
C TRP A 67 -5.85 7.73 13.05
N ALA A 68 -5.72 6.83 12.06
CA ALA A 68 -6.76 6.64 11.05
C ALA A 68 -8.12 6.32 11.69
N PHE A 69 -8.16 5.43 12.69
CA PHE A 69 -9.37 5.12 13.45
C PHE A 69 -9.95 6.33 14.21
N ILE A 70 -9.10 7.13 14.85
CA ILE A 70 -9.54 8.35 15.56
C ILE A 70 -10.14 9.36 14.57
N CYS A 71 -9.46 9.61 13.44
CA CYS A 71 -9.98 10.48 12.38
C CYS A 71 -11.30 9.95 11.81
N PHE A 72 -11.40 8.64 11.56
CA PHE A 72 -12.61 8.01 11.04
C PHE A 72 -13.79 8.14 12.01
N LYS A 73 -13.57 8.00 13.32
CA LYS A 73 -14.60 8.20 14.35
C LYS A 73 -15.09 9.65 14.43
N LYS A 74 -14.19 10.63 14.28
CA LYS A 74 -14.53 12.06 14.32
C LYS A 74 -15.24 12.52 13.04
N LYS A 75 -14.72 12.14 11.88
CA LYS A 75 -15.25 12.56 10.57
C LYS A 75 -14.94 11.50 9.51
N ARG A 76 -15.96 10.70 9.16
CA ARG A 76 -15.80 9.55 8.25
C ARG A 76 -15.31 9.88 6.83
N ASP A 77 -15.55 11.11 6.38
CA ASP A 77 -15.10 11.61 5.06
C ASP A 77 -13.91 12.59 5.17
N ASP A 78 -13.08 12.44 6.20
CA ASP A 78 -11.84 13.21 6.28
C ASP A 78 -10.87 12.78 5.17
N LYS A 79 -10.31 13.77 4.47
CA LYS A 79 -9.35 13.59 3.38
C LYS A 79 -8.02 12.99 3.87
N TRP A 80 -7.72 13.04 5.16
CA TRP A 80 -6.48 12.51 5.75
C TRP A 80 -6.50 11.00 5.98
N ILE A 81 -7.68 10.41 6.19
CA ILE A 81 -7.83 8.97 6.47
C ILE A 81 -7.09 8.07 5.46
N PRO A 82 -7.18 8.30 4.13
CA PRO A 82 -6.52 7.46 3.13
C PRO A 82 -5.01 7.54 3.20
N TYR A 83 -4.47 8.73 3.51
CA TYR A 83 -3.03 8.92 3.71
C TYR A 83 -2.56 8.21 4.97
N LEU A 84 -3.30 8.29 6.07
CA LEU A 84 -2.97 7.57 7.31
C LEU A 84 -3.00 6.04 7.10
N ILE A 85 -3.99 5.52 6.37
CA ILE A 85 -4.05 4.11 5.98
C ILE A 85 -2.86 3.73 5.08
N THR A 86 -2.52 4.59 4.11
CA THR A 86 -1.38 4.38 3.21
C THR A 86 -0.07 4.29 3.99
N LEU A 87 0.14 5.19 4.94
CA LEU A 87 1.30 5.19 5.83
C LEU A 87 1.31 3.94 6.72
N SER A 88 0.16 3.53 7.26
CA SER A 88 0.06 2.32 8.07
C SER A 88 0.43 1.06 7.28
N LEU A 89 -0.08 0.91 6.06
CA LEU A 89 0.28 -0.20 5.18
C LEU A 89 1.77 -0.18 4.82
N THR A 90 2.30 0.98 4.45
CA THR A 90 3.70 1.15 4.04
C THR A 90 4.64 0.85 5.20
N PHE A 91 4.43 1.45 6.37
CA PHE A 91 5.22 1.16 7.57
C PHE A 91 4.99 -0.27 8.08
N GLY A 92 3.82 -0.86 7.82
CA GLY A 92 3.52 -2.25 8.14
C GLY A 92 4.40 -3.21 7.34
N SER A 93 4.53 -2.97 6.04
CA SER A 93 5.46 -3.71 5.18
C SER A 93 6.93 -3.51 5.61
N ILE A 94 7.35 -2.28 5.90
CA ILE A 94 8.71 -2.01 6.42
C ILE A 94 8.95 -2.75 7.75
N SER A 95 7.94 -2.79 8.62
CA SER A 95 7.99 -3.51 9.89
C SER A 95 8.03 -5.03 9.70
N ILE A 96 7.34 -5.58 8.70
CA ILE A 96 7.43 -7.01 8.34
C ILE A 96 8.86 -7.35 7.88
N ILE A 97 9.48 -6.50 7.05
CA ILE A 97 10.85 -6.69 6.58
C ILE A 97 11.84 -6.65 7.75
N ALA A 98 11.78 -5.58 8.55
CA ALA A 98 12.67 -5.41 9.71
C ALA A 98 12.47 -6.48 10.78
N GLY A 99 11.22 -6.88 11.04
CA GLY A 99 10.88 -7.92 12.02
C GLY A 99 11.19 -9.34 11.55
N GLY A 100 11.30 -9.52 10.24
CA GLY A 100 11.69 -10.78 9.60
C GLY A 100 13.18 -10.84 9.26
N SER A 101 14.01 -10.14 10.04
CA SER A 101 15.47 -10.14 9.91
C SER A 101 15.98 -9.69 8.53
N GLY A 102 15.25 -8.79 7.86
CA GLY A 102 15.63 -8.23 6.56
C GLY A 102 15.61 -9.24 5.40
N MET A 103 14.97 -10.40 5.58
CA MET A 103 14.91 -11.43 4.54
C MET A 103 14.20 -10.92 3.28
N VAL A 104 14.72 -11.34 2.13
CA VAL A 104 14.27 -10.90 0.80
C VAL A 104 12.80 -11.29 0.57
N GLU A 105 12.37 -12.44 1.08
CA GLU A 105 11.01 -12.95 0.97
C GLU A 105 9.98 -12.00 1.61
N TYR A 106 10.35 -11.29 2.67
CA TYR A 106 9.45 -10.33 3.31
C TYR A 106 9.29 -9.03 2.53
N HIS A 107 10.18 -8.75 1.56
CA HIS A 107 10.05 -7.60 0.66
C HIS A 107 8.87 -7.78 -0.31
N PHE A 108 8.37 -9.01 -0.52
CA PHE A 108 7.14 -9.21 -1.29
C PHE A 108 5.92 -8.49 -0.69
N SER A 109 5.96 -8.15 0.60
CA SER A 109 4.94 -7.31 1.24
C SER A 109 4.80 -5.93 0.61
N ILE A 110 5.85 -5.41 -0.03
CA ILE A 110 5.83 -4.13 -0.76
C ILE A 110 4.83 -4.21 -1.92
N PHE A 111 4.92 -5.27 -2.73
CA PHE A 111 4.01 -5.47 -3.86
C PHE A 111 2.56 -5.65 -3.40
N MET A 112 2.36 -6.36 -2.28
CA MET A 112 1.04 -6.48 -1.65
C MET A 112 0.47 -5.11 -1.27
N VAL A 113 1.27 -4.23 -0.67
CA VAL A 113 0.84 -2.87 -0.30
C VAL A 113 0.51 -2.05 -1.54
N ILE A 114 1.37 -2.03 -2.56
CA ILE A 114 1.11 -1.29 -3.81
C ILE A 114 -0.17 -1.78 -4.49
N ALA A 115 -0.37 -3.09 -4.56
CA ALA A 115 -1.59 -3.69 -5.11
C ALA A 115 -2.84 -3.30 -4.31
N ALA A 116 -2.76 -3.32 -2.97
CA ALA A 116 -3.88 -2.92 -2.11
C ALA A 116 -4.24 -1.44 -2.28
N LEU A 117 -3.25 -0.55 -2.40
CA LEU A 117 -3.48 0.89 -2.62
C LEU A 117 -4.20 1.19 -3.94
N ALA A 118 -4.12 0.29 -4.93
CA ALA A 118 -4.88 0.40 -6.17
C ALA A 118 -6.40 0.48 -5.93
N TYR A 119 -6.89 -0.08 -4.81
CA TYR A 119 -8.29 -0.04 -4.41
C TYR A 119 -8.80 1.37 -4.09
N PHE A 120 -7.92 2.27 -3.64
CA PHE A 120 -8.28 3.68 -3.48
C PHE A 120 -8.45 4.39 -4.82
N GLU A 121 -7.90 3.84 -5.91
CA GLU A 121 -7.92 4.42 -7.25
C GLU A 121 -7.31 5.83 -7.28
N ASN A 122 -6.34 6.08 -6.40
CA ASN A 122 -5.71 7.39 -6.24
C ASN A 122 -4.20 7.27 -6.45
N VAL A 123 -3.75 7.76 -7.59
CA VAL A 123 -2.33 7.75 -8.00
C VAL A 123 -1.42 8.40 -6.95
N ARG A 124 -1.89 9.45 -6.25
CA ARG A 124 -1.08 10.16 -5.25
C ARG A 124 -0.70 9.26 -4.07
N LEU A 125 -1.57 8.33 -3.67
CA LEU A 125 -1.30 7.41 -2.57
C LEU A 125 -0.26 6.36 -2.97
N ILE A 126 -0.31 5.89 -4.21
CA ILE A 126 0.69 4.95 -4.76
C ILE A 126 2.06 5.63 -4.86
N LEU A 127 2.11 6.87 -5.37
CA LEU A 127 3.34 7.64 -5.45
C LEU A 127 3.93 7.89 -4.06
N LEU A 128 3.10 8.23 -3.07
CA LEU A 128 3.54 8.41 -1.68
C LEU A 128 4.19 7.13 -1.14
N SER A 129 3.52 5.98 -1.24
CA SER A 129 4.04 4.71 -0.75
C SER A 129 5.32 4.29 -1.50
N THR A 130 5.32 4.41 -2.83
CA THR A 130 6.49 4.09 -3.67
C THR A 130 7.69 4.97 -3.31
N ALA A 131 7.50 6.27 -3.10
CA ALA A 131 8.57 7.17 -2.69
C ALA A 131 9.16 6.78 -1.33
N ILE A 132 8.32 6.43 -0.36
CA ILE A 132 8.77 5.96 0.95
C ILE A 132 9.60 4.68 0.80
N PHE A 133 9.15 3.70 0.01
CA PHE A 133 9.90 2.46 -0.22
C PHE A 133 11.23 2.71 -0.92
N VAL A 134 11.27 3.54 -1.96
CA VAL A 134 12.51 3.88 -2.67
C VAL A 134 13.50 4.56 -1.73
N ILE A 135 13.05 5.53 -0.93
CA ILE A 135 13.90 6.20 0.07
C ILE A 135 14.38 5.18 1.10
N GLN A 136 13.50 4.33 1.61
CA GLN A 136 13.86 3.32 2.61
C GLN A 136 14.84 2.27 2.04
N HIS A 137 14.73 1.89 0.77
CA HIS A 137 15.66 0.95 0.15
C HIS A 137 17.02 1.59 -0.12
N LEU A 138 17.06 2.81 -0.66
CA LEU A 138 18.31 3.49 -0.94
C LEU A 138 19.01 3.94 0.34
N ALA A 139 18.34 4.73 1.17
CA ALA A 139 18.92 5.23 2.42
C ALA A 139 19.15 4.10 3.43
N GLY A 140 18.22 3.14 3.52
CA GLY A 140 18.37 1.98 4.40
C GLY A 140 19.55 1.11 4.01
N TYR A 141 19.79 0.89 2.72
CA TYR A 141 20.96 0.12 2.28
C TYR A 141 22.29 0.76 2.67
N PHE A 142 22.42 2.08 2.59
CA PHE A 142 23.68 2.76 2.94
C PHE A 142 23.87 3.02 4.44
N VAL A 143 22.78 3.11 5.22
CA VAL A 143 22.86 3.53 6.63
C VAL A 143 22.54 2.38 7.60
N PHE A 144 21.60 1.49 7.26
CA PHE A 144 21.15 0.38 8.09
C PHE A 144 20.89 -0.90 7.25
N PRO A 145 21.90 -1.41 6.50
CA PRO A 145 21.72 -2.55 5.60
C PRO A 145 21.28 -3.82 6.33
N GLU A 146 21.62 -4.00 7.60
CA GLU A 146 21.20 -5.15 8.41
C GLU A 146 19.70 -5.17 8.65
N LEU A 147 19.09 -3.99 8.78
CA LEU A 147 17.66 -3.84 9.02
C LEU A 147 16.85 -4.09 7.75
N LEU A 148 17.39 -3.65 6.61
CA LEU A 148 16.74 -3.78 5.30
C LEU A 148 17.00 -5.15 4.69
N CYS A 149 18.26 -5.57 4.62
CA CYS A 149 18.74 -6.73 3.86
C CYS A 149 19.16 -7.92 4.74
N GLY A 150 19.17 -7.76 6.07
CA GLY A 150 19.57 -8.82 7.00
C GLY A 150 21.09 -9.02 7.12
N THR A 151 21.89 -8.32 6.31
CA THR A 151 23.36 -8.41 6.31
C THR A 151 23.98 -7.14 5.76
N SER A 152 25.19 -6.79 6.23
CA SER A 152 25.99 -5.69 5.71
C SER A 152 26.56 -5.97 4.31
N ASP A 153 26.75 -7.24 3.96
CA ASP A 153 27.40 -7.67 2.71
C ASP A 153 26.40 -7.96 1.59
N TYR A 154 25.22 -7.34 1.62
CA TYR A 154 24.18 -7.58 0.64
C TYR A 154 24.54 -6.96 -0.72
N PRO A 155 24.52 -7.73 -1.83
CA PRO A 155 24.87 -7.18 -3.14
C PRO A 155 23.88 -6.08 -3.59
N PHE A 156 24.41 -4.89 -3.89
CA PHE A 156 23.61 -3.77 -4.37
C PHE A 156 22.80 -4.11 -5.63
N SER A 157 23.35 -4.96 -6.52
CA SER A 157 22.64 -5.41 -7.72
C SER A 157 21.34 -6.17 -7.41
N LEU A 158 21.31 -6.95 -6.32
CA LEU A 158 20.12 -7.70 -5.91
C LEU A 158 19.03 -6.76 -5.34
N LEU A 159 19.46 -5.70 -4.64
CA LEU A 159 18.58 -4.62 -4.23
C LEU A 159 17.98 -3.88 -5.44
N MET A 160 18.80 -3.60 -6.47
CA MET A 160 18.34 -2.91 -7.68
C MET A 160 17.28 -3.69 -8.45
N ILE A 161 17.36 -5.03 -8.47
CA ILE A 161 16.31 -5.86 -9.06
C ILE A 161 14.95 -5.61 -8.38
N HIS A 162 14.92 -5.54 -7.05
CA HIS A 162 13.69 -5.23 -6.30
C HIS A 162 13.17 -3.83 -6.60
N ALA A 163 14.06 -2.84 -6.68
CA ALA A 163 13.70 -1.47 -7.04
C ALA A 163 13.07 -1.39 -8.44
N VAL A 164 13.62 -2.11 -9.42
CA VAL A 164 13.05 -2.18 -10.78
C VAL A 164 11.65 -2.80 -10.76
N PHE A 165 11.46 -3.92 -10.05
CA PHE A 165 10.13 -4.53 -9.93
C PHE A 165 9.12 -3.63 -9.24
N LEU A 166 9.53 -2.89 -8.19
CA LEU A 166 8.67 -1.90 -7.53
C LEU A 166 8.24 -0.81 -8.50
N LEU A 167 9.19 -0.20 -9.23
CA LEU A 167 8.88 0.85 -10.19
C LEU A 167 7.97 0.36 -11.31
N MET A 168 8.24 -0.84 -11.85
CA MET A 168 7.40 -1.45 -12.88
C MET A 168 5.99 -1.74 -12.36
N THR A 169 5.87 -2.35 -11.19
CA THR A 169 4.57 -2.68 -10.59
C THR A 169 3.77 -1.41 -10.30
N SER A 170 4.37 -0.41 -9.66
CA SER A 170 3.73 0.89 -9.41
C SER A 170 3.32 1.56 -10.72
N THR A 171 4.15 1.51 -11.76
CA THR A 171 3.82 2.07 -13.08
C THR A 171 2.61 1.38 -13.70
N VAL A 172 2.58 0.05 -13.72
CA VAL A 172 1.45 -0.73 -14.25
C VAL A 172 0.16 -0.39 -13.51
N VAL A 173 0.19 -0.34 -12.18
CA VAL A 173 -0.99 -0.01 -11.37
C VAL A 173 -1.45 1.43 -11.63
N ILE A 174 -0.53 2.39 -11.74
CA ILE A 174 -0.86 3.78 -12.07
C ILE A 174 -1.52 3.89 -13.45
N VAL A 175 -0.93 3.25 -14.46
CA VAL A 175 -1.51 3.21 -15.82
C VAL A 175 -2.89 2.56 -15.79
N GLN A 176 -3.07 1.46 -15.06
CA GLN A 176 -4.35 0.78 -14.92
C GLN A 176 -5.42 1.70 -14.31
N ILE A 177 -5.07 2.48 -13.29
CA ILE A 177 -5.99 3.46 -12.68
C ILE A 177 -6.37 4.55 -13.69
N ILE A 178 -5.39 5.14 -14.38
CA ILE A 178 -5.61 6.21 -15.36
C ILE A 178 -6.50 5.74 -16.51
N VAL A 179 -6.23 4.55 -17.06
CA VAL A 179 -7.01 3.98 -18.16
C VAL A 179 -8.44 3.67 -17.70
N ARG A 180 -8.59 3.08 -16.50
CA ARG A 180 -9.92 2.80 -15.93
C ARG A 180 -10.73 4.07 -15.71
N ASP A 181 -10.13 5.11 -15.15
CA ASP A 181 -10.79 6.39 -14.88
C ASP A 181 -11.27 7.07 -16.17
N LYS A 182 -10.44 7.02 -17.23
CA LYS A 182 -10.81 7.50 -18.57
C LYS A 182 -12.00 6.73 -19.15
N HIS A 183 -12.01 5.40 -19.03
CA HIS A 183 -13.12 4.58 -19.51
C HIS A 183 -14.42 4.85 -18.74
N PHE A 184 -14.36 4.97 -17.42
CA PHE A 184 -15.54 5.31 -16.61
C PHE A 184 -16.08 6.70 -16.93
N SER A 185 -15.20 7.68 -17.14
CA SER A 185 -15.60 9.03 -17.53
C SER A 185 -16.33 9.06 -18.86
N LYS A 186 -15.83 8.30 -19.86
CA LYS A 186 -16.49 8.18 -21.16
C LYS A 186 -17.87 7.49 -21.07
N LEU A 187 -17.97 6.40 -20.31
CA LEU A 187 -19.25 5.71 -20.10
C LEU A 187 -20.28 6.61 -19.41
N LYS A 188 -19.83 7.46 -18.49
CA LYS A 188 -20.70 8.43 -17.83
C LYS A 188 -21.23 9.47 -18.81
N GLU A 189 -20.36 10.01 -19.67
CA GLU A 189 -20.76 10.95 -20.72
C GLU A 189 -21.74 10.34 -21.72
N GLU A 190 -21.51 9.10 -22.17
CA GLU A 190 -22.42 8.37 -23.06
C GLU A 190 -23.80 8.15 -22.41
N LYS A 191 -23.82 7.84 -21.10
CA LYS A 191 -25.07 7.68 -20.36
C LYS A 191 -25.82 8.99 -20.17
N ASP A 192 -25.11 10.07 -19.81
CA ASP A 192 -25.69 11.40 -19.64
C ASP A 192 -26.31 11.88 -20.97
N HIS A 193 -25.66 11.64 -22.12
CA HIS A 193 -26.23 11.90 -23.44
C HIS A 193 -27.49 11.07 -23.74
N ALA A 194 -27.49 9.78 -23.39
CA ALA A 194 -28.67 8.93 -23.58
C ALA A 194 -29.87 9.39 -22.73
N ASP A 195 -29.62 9.81 -21.48
CA ASP A 195 -30.66 10.32 -20.59
C ASP A 195 -31.24 11.65 -21.11
N ILE A 196 -30.41 12.54 -21.65
CA ILE A 196 -30.84 13.78 -22.30
C ILE A 196 -31.73 13.49 -23.53
N ILE A 197 -31.32 12.58 -24.42
CA ILE A 197 -32.11 12.20 -25.61
C ILE A 197 -33.48 11.66 -25.19
N LYS A 198 -33.51 10.83 -24.14
CA LYS A 198 -34.76 10.27 -23.60
C LYS A 198 -35.69 11.35 -23.05
N GLU A 199 -35.14 12.37 -22.39
CA GLU A 199 -35.90 13.51 -21.90
C GLU A 199 -36.45 14.37 -23.04
N MET A 200 -35.65 14.65 -24.07
CA MET A 200 -36.12 15.38 -25.27
C MET A 200 -37.27 14.64 -25.95
N MET A 201 -37.14 13.33 -26.16
CA MET A 201 -38.21 12.50 -26.76
C MET A 201 -39.50 12.56 -25.92
N ARG A 202 -39.39 12.46 -24.59
CA ARG A 202 -40.54 12.57 -23.69
C ARG A 202 -41.24 13.93 -23.82
N ASN A 203 -40.46 15.01 -23.89
CA ASN A 203 -41.01 16.36 -24.02
C ASN A 203 -41.68 16.56 -25.38
N ILE A 204 -41.09 16.05 -26.47
CA ILE A 204 -41.70 16.08 -27.81
C ILE A 204 -43.02 15.33 -27.83
N THR A 205 -43.08 14.13 -27.25
CA THR A 205 -44.34 13.36 -27.16
C THR A 205 -45.38 14.10 -26.34
N ALA A 206 -45.01 14.67 -25.19
CA ALA A 206 -45.94 15.43 -24.35
C ALA A 206 -46.50 16.66 -25.06
N THR A 207 -45.66 17.43 -25.77
CA THR A 207 -46.11 18.58 -26.56
C THR A 207 -46.97 18.15 -27.74
N SER A 208 -46.64 17.04 -28.41
CA SER A 208 -47.47 16.50 -29.51
C SER A 208 -48.86 16.11 -29.02
N ASP A 209 -48.98 15.47 -27.85
CA ASP A 209 -50.26 15.09 -27.27
C ASP A 209 -51.09 16.30 -26.81
N GLU A 210 -50.43 17.40 -26.44
CA GLU A 210 -51.09 18.65 -26.04
C GLU A 210 -51.62 19.44 -27.24
N VAL A 211 -50.92 19.41 -28.39
CA VAL A 211 -51.33 20.11 -29.62
C VAL A 211 -52.41 19.34 -30.40
N LEU A 212 -52.49 18.01 -30.24
CA LEU A 212 -53.49 17.16 -30.92
C LEU A 212 -54.83 17.05 -30.17
N LYS A 213 -54.99 17.72 -29.03
CA LYS A 213 -56.27 17.89 -28.31
C LYS A 213 -56.95 19.19 -28.70
#